data_AF-A0AAV7QLE6-F1
#
_entry.id   AF-A0AAV7QLE6-F1
#
_cell.length_a   1.000
_cell.length_b   1.000
_cell.length_c   1.000
_cell.angle_alpha   90.00
_cell.angle_beta   90.00
_cell.angle_gamma   90.00
#
_symmetry.space_group_name_H-M   'P 1'
#
loop_
_entity.id
_entity.type
_entity.pdbx_description
1 polymer ?
#
loop_
_entity_poly.entity_id
_entity_poly.type
_entity_poly.pdbx_seq_one_letter_code
_entity_poly.pdbx_strand_id
1 'polypeptide(L)'
;MLGLTRAEARMAHENQRKLLADAPEREDVPQGEELELKQVLAVVQQSPAQIDSKIDSHFFRMDRMTERLDKHAERLDQSKRCISDIEDGQLTMFSSQAKMNKALMALHTKVDDLEARSHRNNLCIVDVAESTDIDNMEGYKERLLVQLLGHDTFSSLFVVERAHRLLAA
;
A
#
# COMPACT_ATOMS: atom_id res chain seq x y z
N MET A 1 -100.65 -9.60 26.33
CA MET A 1 -100.50 -10.54 25.20
C MET A 1 -101.71 -10.37 24.30
N LEU A 2 -101.59 -9.54 23.26
CA LEU A 2 -102.58 -9.45 22.19
C LEU A 2 -102.20 -10.50 21.15
N GLY A 3 -102.99 -11.56 21.03
CA GLY A 3 -102.76 -12.62 20.05
C GLY A 3 -103.13 -12.12 18.66
N LEU A 4 -102.18 -12.16 17.73
CA LEU A 4 -102.44 -11.95 16.30
C LEU A 4 -103.52 -12.94 15.85
N THR A 5 -104.52 -12.42 15.14
CA THR A 5 -105.60 -13.25 14.63
C THR A 5 -105.08 -14.15 13.50
N ARG A 6 -105.61 -15.36 13.37
CA ARG A 6 -105.14 -16.41 12.44
C ARG A 6 -105.09 -15.97 10.96
N ALA A 7 -105.78 -14.87 10.61
CA ALA A 7 -105.77 -14.25 9.30
C ALA A 7 -104.51 -13.41 9.04
N GLU A 8 -104.01 -12.70 10.06
CA GLU A 8 -102.82 -11.84 9.96
C GLU A 8 -101.54 -12.67 9.78
N ALA A 9 -101.47 -13.83 10.45
CA ALA A 9 -100.36 -14.77 10.28
C ALA A 9 -100.28 -15.35 8.85
N ARG A 10 -101.43 -15.55 8.18
CA ARG A 10 -101.45 -16.01 6.78
C ARG A 10 -101.02 -14.93 5.80
N MET A 11 -101.47 -13.69 5.99
CA MET A 11 -101.03 -12.56 5.15
C MET A 11 -99.55 -12.26 5.31
N ALA A 12 -98.99 -12.37 6.52
CA ALA A 12 -97.55 -12.21 6.73
C ALA A 12 -96.74 -13.29 5.98
N HIS A 13 -97.19 -14.55 6.02
CA HIS A 13 -96.50 -15.65 5.35
C HIS A 13 -96.59 -15.56 3.82
N GLU A 14 -97.69 -15.02 3.29
CA GLU A 14 -97.90 -14.82 1.86
C GLU A 14 -97.18 -13.59 1.32
N ASN A 15 -97.12 -12.50 2.10
CA ASN A 15 -96.30 -11.34 1.77
C ASN A 15 -94.81 -11.66 1.80
N GLN A 16 -94.36 -12.49 2.75
CA GLN A 16 -92.96 -12.90 2.80
C GLN A 16 -92.58 -13.82 1.63
N ARG A 17 -93.54 -14.62 1.14
CA ARG A 17 -93.36 -15.46 -0.06
C ARG A 17 -93.38 -14.63 -1.35
N LYS A 18 -94.15 -13.54 -1.41
CA LYS A 18 -94.13 -12.59 -2.54
C LYS A 18 -92.87 -11.72 -2.57
N LEU A 19 -92.34 -11.30 -1.41
CA LEU A 19 -91.06 -10.58 -1.34
C LEU A 19 -89.85 -11.44 -1.75
N LEU A 20 -89.89 -12.76 -1.54
CA LEU A 20 -88.85 -13.68 -2.00
C LEU A 20 -88.94 -14.03 -3.49
N ALA A 21 -90.08 -13.76 -4.14
CA ALA A 21 -90.29 -14.03 -5.57
C ALA A 21 -89.89 -12.85 -6.48
N ASP A 22 -89.64 -11.67 -5.91
CA ASP A 22 -89.40 -10.40 -6.64
C ASP A 22 -87.99 -9.83 -6.38
N ALA A 23 -87.05 -10.66 -5.89
CA ALA A 23 -85.66 -10.26 -5.79
C ALA A 23 -85.06 -10.13 -7.21
N PRO A 24 -84.42 -9.01 -7.55
CA PRO A 24 -83.79 -8.86 -8.86
C PRO A 24 -82.78 -9.99 -9.05
N GLU A 25 -82.90 -10.69 -10.18
CA GLU A 25 -81.93 -11.69 -10.60
C GLU A 25 -80.53 -11.07 -10.48
N ARG A 26 -79.65 -11.73 -9.72
CA ARG A 26 -78.24 -11.38 -9.69
C ARG A 26 -77.76 -11.53 -11.13
N GLU A 27 -77.36 -10.43 -11.77
CA GLU A 27 -76.60 -10.50 -13.01
C GLU A 27 -75.37 -11.37 -12.73
N ASP A 28 -75.38 -12.58 -13.28
CA ASP A 28 -74.27 -13.52 -13.20
C ASP A 28 -73.08 -12.88 -13.92
N VAL A 29 -72.16 -12.31 -13.14
CA VAL A 29 -70.83 -11.92 -13.62
C VAL A 29 -70.23 -13.16 -14.28
N PRO A 30 -69.79 -13.09 -15.56
CA PRO A 30 -69.25 -14.25 -16.25
C PRO A 30 -68.09 -14.83 -15.43
N GLN A 31 -68.15 -16.13 -15.12
CA GLN A 31 -67.23 -16.82 -14.21
C GLN A 31 -65.74 -16.60 -14.55
N GLY A 32 -65.41 -16.24 -15.79
CA GLY A 32 -64.07 -15.86 -16.23
C GLY A 32 -63.56 -14.52 -15.66
N GLU A 33 -64.42 -13.49 -15.57
CA GLU A 33 -64.05 -12.17 -15.01
C GLU A 33 -63.91 -12.21 -13.48
N GLU A 34 -64.72 -13.03 -12.81
CA GLU A 34 -64.63 -13.23 -11.35
C GLU A 34 -63.33 -13.96 -10.96
N LEU A 35 -62.86 -14.89 -11.79
CA LEU A 35 -61.56 -15.55 -11.61
C LEU A 35 -60.39 -14.58 -11.81
N GLU A 36 -60.44 -13.70 -12.81
CA GLU A 36 -59.41 -12.67 -13.04
C GLU A 36 -59.34 -11.65 -11.90
N LEU A 37 -60.50 -11.14 -11.42
CA LEU A 37 -60.57 -10.19 -10.30
C LEU A 37 -60.04 -10.80 -8.99
N LYS A 38 -60.33 -12.08 -8.72
CA LYS A 38 -59.77 -12.80 -7.57
C LYS A 38 -58.26 -12.94 -7.67
N GLN A 39 -57.74 -13.14 -8.88
CA GLN A 39 -56.30 -13.26 -9.12
C GLN A 39 -55.58 -11.91 -8.93
N VAL A 40 -56.15 -10.81 -9.43
CA VAL A 40 -55.63 -9.45 -9.21
C VAL A 40 -55.67 -9.08 -7.73
N LEU A 41 -56.76 -9.38 -7.02
CA LEU A 41 -56.88 -9.11 -5.59
C LEU A 41 -55.84 -9.90 -4.77
N ALA A 42 -55.59 -11.17 -5.12
CA ALA A 42 -54.56 -11.98 -4.48
C ALA A 42 -53.15 -11.40 -4.68
N VAL A 43 -52.85 -10.90 -5.88
CA VAL A 43 -51.58 -10.22 -6.18
C VAL A 43 -51.46 -8.91 -5.40
N VAL A 44 -52.53 -8.11 -5.34
CA VAL A 44 -52.56 -6.86 -4.56
C VAL A 44 -52.43 -7.13 -3.06
N GLN A 45 -52.98 -8.22 -2.54
CA GLN A 45 -52.84 -8.61 -1.14
C GLN A 45 -51.45 -9.20 -0.81
N GLN A 46 -50.80 -9.90 -1.75
CA GLN A 46 -49.43 -10.41 -1.57
C GLN A 46 -48.35 -9.35 -1.81
N SER A 47 -48.61 -8.33 -2.61
CA SER A 47 -47.62 -7.31 -2.99
C SER A 47 -47.02 -6.55 -1.79
N PRO A 48 -47.79 -6.10 -0.76
CA PRO A 48 -47.23 -5.43 0.41
C PRO A 48 -46.22 -6.30 1.16
N ALA A 49 -46.58 -7.56 1.44
CA ALA A 49 -45.70 -8.49 2.14
C ALA A 49 -44.41 -8.81 1.35
N GLN A 50 -44.50 -8.90 0.01
CA GLN A 50 -43.32 -9.05 -0.83
C GLN A 50 -42.44 -7.80 -0.85
N ILE A 51 -43.04 -6.61 -0.80
CA ILE A 51 -42.32 -5.34 -0.73
C ILE A 51 -41.60 -5.23 0.62
N ASP A 52 -42.29 -5.49 1.73
CA ASP A 52 -41.71 -5.46 3.08
C ASP A 52 -40.51 -6.42 3.19
N SER A 53 -40.67 -7.66 2.72
CA SER A 53 -39.58 -8.64 2.70
C SER A 53 -38.36 -8.18 1.88
N LYS A 54 -38.59 -7.53 0.73
CA LYS A 54 -37.49 -6.97 -0.08
C LYS A 54 -36.84 -5.79 0.62
N ILE A 55 -37.62 -4.91 1.23
CA ILE A 55 -37.13 -3.76 2.00
C ILE A 55 -36.24 -4.23 3.15
N ASP A 56 -36.68 -5.22 3.93
CA ASP A 56 -35.89 -5.83 5.01
C ASP A 56 -34.58 -6.45 4.49
N SER A 57 -34.65 -7.16 3.37
CA SER A 57 -33.45 -7.70 2.72
C SER A 57 -32.48 -6.60 2.29
N HIS A 58 -32.99 -5.49 1.77
CA HIS A 58 -32.18 -4.33 1.40
C HIS A 58 -31.55 -3.65 2.63
N PHE A 59 -32.30 -3.47 3.72
CA PHE A 59 -31.76 -2.93 4.97
C PHE A 59 -30.65 -3.82 5.53
N PHE A 60 -30.86 -5.14 5.59
CA PHE A 60 -29.83 -6.08 6.04
C PHE A 60 -28.56 -6.00 5.18
N ARG A 61 -28.71 -5.84 3.86
CA ARG A 61 -27.58 -5.65 2.94
C ARG A 61 -26.88 -4.31 3.17
N MET A 62 -27.62 -3.25 3.46
CA MET A 62 -27.06 -1.93 3.80
C MET A 62 -26.28 -1.97 5.10
N ASP A 63 -26.82 -2.57 6.17
CA ASP A 63 -26.13 -2.72 7.46
C ASP A 63 -24.82 -3.48 7.31
N ARG A 64 -24.84 -4.58 6.56
CA ARG A 64 -23.64 -5.34 6.25
C ARG A 64 -22.63 -4.55 5.41
N MET A 65 -23.10 -3.64 4.57
CA MET A 65 -22.23 -2.74 3.80
C MET A 65 -21.57 -1.70 4.72
N THR A 66 -22.33 -1.10 5.62
CA THR A 66 -21.82 -0.16 6.62
C THR A 66 -20.73 -0.82 7.47
N GLU A 67 -20.98 -2.01 8.00
CA GLU A 67 -20.00 -2.77 8.79
C GLU A 67 -18.70 -3.04 7.99
N ARG A 68 -18.82 -3.36 6.70
CA ARG A 68 -17.66 -3.56 5.83
C ARG A 68 -16.89 -2.26 5.59
N LEU A 69 -17.58 -1.14 5.42
CA LEU A 69 -16.97 0.16 5.24
C LEU A 69 -16.20 0.59 6.48
N ASP A 70 -16.75 0.36 7.68
CA ASP A 70 -16.08 0.67 8.94
C ASP A 70 -14.78 -0.13 9.09
N LYS A 71 -14.83 -1.45 8.83
CA LYS A 71 -13.63 -2.30 8.82
C LYS A 71 -12.60 -1.86 7.78
N HIS A 72 -13.04 -1.37 6.62
CA HIS A 72 -12.13 -0.84 5.61
C HIS A 72 -11.52 0.50 6.04
N ALA A 73 -12.27 1.37 6.70
CA ALA A 73 -11.78 2.63 7.25
C ALA A 73 -10.70 2.39 8.32
N GLU A 74 -10.94 1.47 9.26
CA GLU A 74 -9.96 1.10 10.29
C GLU A 74 -8.65 0.56 9.68
N ARG A 75 -8.77 -0.37 8.73
CA ARG A 75 -7.60 -0.93 8.03
C ARG A 75 -6.84 0.13 7.25
N LEU A 76 -7.55 1.07 6.63
CA LEU A 76 -6.95 2.17 5.88
C LEU A 76 -6.17 3.10 6.81
N ASP A 77 -6.73 3.43 7.98
CA ASP A 77 -6.04 4.27 8.95
C ASP A 77 -4.82 3.58 9.56
N GLN A 78 -4.90 2.28 9.83
CA GLN A 78 -3.74 1.48 10.24
C GLN A 78 -2.66 1.48 9.15
N SER A 79 -3.05 1.29 7.89
CA SER A 79 -2.14 1.33 6.74
C SER A 79 -1.45 2.70 6.61
N LYS A 80 -2.20 3.80 6.76
CA LYS A 80 -1.64 5.16 6.70
C LYS A 80 -0.59 5.40 7.80
N ARG A 81 -0.87 4.96 9.04
CA ARG A 81 0.09 5.09 10.15
C ARG A 81 1.36 4.30 9.88
N CYS A 82 1.23 3.04 9.46
CA CYS A 82 2.37 2.20 9.09
C CYS A 82 3.21 2.85 7.97
N ILE A 83 2.56 3.41 6.95
CA ILE A 83 3.26 4.15 5.88
C ILE A 83 4.01 5.36 6.44
N SER A 84 3.37 6.17 7.29
CA SER A 84 4.01 7.33 7.93
C SER A 84 5.24 6.93 8.73
N ASP A 85 5.14 5.87 9.55
CA ASP A 85 6.25 5.37 10.36
C ASP A 85 7.43 4.88 9.48
N ILE A 86 7.11 4.22 8.36
CA ILE A 86 8.11 3.77 7.37
C ILE A 86 8.77 4.97 6.70
N GLU A 87 8.00 5.97 6.28
CA GLU A 87 8.52 7.18 5.62
C GLU A 87 9.46 7.97 6.55
N ASP A 88 9.06 8.15 7.82
CA ASP A 88 9.89 8.77 8.85
C ASP A 88 11.18 7.96 9.11
N GLY A 89 11.05 6.63 9.20
CA GLY A 89 12.18 5.71 9.31
C GLY A 89 13.16 5.83 8.13
N GLN A 90 12.65 5.91 6.91
CA GLN A 90 13.48 6.09 5.71
C GLN A 90 14.19 7.44 5.73
N LEU A 91 13.51 8.53 6.10
CA LEU A 91 14.11 9.86 6.17
C LEU A 91 15.29 9.90 7.16
N THR A 92 15.11 9.29 8.34
CA THR A 92 16.18 9.20 9.35
C THR A 92 17.36 8.36 8.84
N MET A 93 17.10 7.22 8.20
CA MET A 93 18.14 6.38 7.60
C MET A 93 18.93 7.12 6.52
N PHE A 94 18.27 7.80 5.59
CA PHE A 94 18.94 8.59 4.55
C PHE A 94 19.80 9.71 5.14
N SER A 95 19.30 10.39 6.18
CA SER A 95 20.06 11.43 6.86
C SER A 95 21.34 10.88 7.53
N SER A 96 21.25 9.68 8.12
CA SER A 96 22.39 8.99 8.73
C SER A 96 23.40 8.55 7.68
N GLN A 97 22.92 7.96 6.58
CA GLN A 97 23.75 7.53 5.46
C GLN A 97 24.50 8.70 4.83
N ALA A 98 23.85 9.86 4.66
CA ALA A 98 24.50 11.06 4.15
C ALA A 98 25.64 11.54 5.08
N LYS A 99 25.43 11.50 6.41
CA LYS A 99 26.48 11.84 7.39
C LYS A 99 27.65 10.86 7.33
N MET A 100 27.37 9.56 7.24
CA MET A 100 28.40 8.52 7.14
C MET A 100 29.21 8.66 5.86
N ASN A 101 28.56 8.85 4.71
CA ASN A 101 29.25 9.06 3.43
C ASN A 101 30.15 10.29 3.46
N LYS A 102 29.68 11.40 4.05
CA LYS A 102 30.50 12.60 4.22
C LYS A 102 31.74 12.35 5.08
N ALA A 103 31.58 11.60 6.19
CA ALA A 103 32.70 11.23 7.05
C ALA A 103 33.70 10.32 6.34
N LEU A 104 33.21 9.33 5.57
CA LEU A 104 34.05 8.46 4.76
C LEU A 104 34.84 9.24 3.72
N MET A 105 34.20 10.15 2.98
CA MET A 105 34.90 10.99 2.01
C MET A 105 35.98 11.86 2.67
N ALA A 106 35.65 12.49 3.81
CA ALA A 106 36.62 13.29 4.56
C ALA A 106 37.81 12.46 5.04
N LEU A 107 37.56 11.24 5.52
CA LEU A 107 38.61 10.33 5.96
C LEU A 107 39.47 9.86 4.78
N HIS A 108 38.85 9.51 3.66
CA HIS A 108 39.55 9.10 2.44
C HIS A 108 40.49 10.21 1.96
N THR A 109 39.97 11.44 1.79
CA THR A 109 40.80 12.60 1.42
C THR A 109 41.93 12.83 2.43
N LYS A 110 41.68 12.57 3.72
CA LYS A 110 42.72 12.72 4.73
C LYS A 110 43.80 11.65 4.63
N VAL A 111 43.42 10.41 4.35
CA VAL A 111 44.36 9.30 4.11
C VAL A 111 45.20 9.60 2.88
N ASP A 112 44.58 10.02 1.77
CA ASP A 112 45.29 10.39 0.54
C ASP A 112 46.30 11.53 0.79
N ASP A 113 45.91 12.57 1.54
CA ASP A 113 46.80 13.67 1.94
C ASP A 113 47.99 13.16 2.77
N LEU A 114 47.73 12.30 3.75
CA LEU A 114 48.78 11.75 4.61
C LEU A 114 49.73 10.84 3.84
N GLU A 115 49.20 10.02 2.93
CA GLU A 115 49.98 9.14 2.07
C GLU A 115 50.84 9.95 1.10
N ALA A 116 50.26 10.92 0.41
CA ALA A 116 51.01 11.81 -0.49
C ALA A 116 52.12 12.57 0.24
N ARG A 117 51.86 13.03 1.48
CA ARG A 117 52.87 13.70 2.31
C ARG A 117 53.96 12.75 2.80
N SER A 118 53.59 11.53 3.16
CA SER A 118 54.53 10.46 3.57
C SER A 118 55.48 10.10 2.43
N HIS A 119 54.96 10.05 1.20
CA HIS A 119 55.74 9.69 0.01
C HIS A 119 56.34 10.88 -0.74
N ARG A 120 56.13 12.12 -0.28
CA ARG A 120 56.55 13.34 -0.99
C ARG A 120 58.04 13.37 -1.32
N ASN A 121 58.87 12.81 -0.45
CA ASN A 121 60.32 12.76 -0.60
C ASN A 121 60.82 11.39 -1.10
N ASN A 122 59.91 10.46 -1.39
CA ASN A 122 60.27 9.14 -1.87
C ASN A 122 60.39 9.16 -3.40
N LEU A 123 61.50 8.64 -3.91
CA LEU A 123 61.71 8.42 -5.34
C LEU A 123 61.68 6.93 -5.65
N CYS A 124 60.87 6.55 -6.64
CA CYS A 124 60.87 5.21 -7.21
C CYS A 124 61.64 5.24 -8.54
N ILE A 125 62.66 4.39 -8.66
CA ILE A 125 63.42 4.20 -9.90
C ILE A 125 63.07 2.80 -10.41
N VAL A 126 62.53 2.74 -11.63
CA VAL A 126 62.08 1.51 -12.29
C VAL A 126 63.14 1.08 -13.31
N ASP A 127 63.14 -0.19 -13.72
CA ASP A 127 64.06 -0.77 -14.72
C ASP A 127 65.55 -0.74 -14.32
N VAL A 128 65.84 -0.84 -13.03
CA VAL A 128 67.21 -1.00 -12.52
C VAL A 128 67.60 -2.47 -12.50
N ALA A 129 68.70 -2.83 -13.17
CA ALA A 129 69.22 -4.19 -13.18
C ALA A 129 69.42 -4.75 -11.75
N GLU A 130 69.12 -6.03 -11.57
CA GLU A 130 69.18 -6.68 -10.25
C GLU A 130 70.62 -6.93 -9.78
N SER A 131 71.57 -7.02 -10.71
CA SER A 131 72.99 -7.27 -10.44
C SER A 131 73.74 -6.08 -9.80
N THR A 132 73.07 -4.95 -9.58
CA THR A 132 73.70 -3.72 -9.09
C THR A 132 73.65 -3.63 -7.56
N ASP A 133 74.84 -3.44 -6.95
CA ASP A 133 75.14 -3.16 -5.54
C ASP A 133 74.02 -3.49 -4.55
N ILE A 134 73.87 -4.77 -4.22
CA ILE A 134 72.88 -5.27 -3.24
C ILE A 134 73.18 -4.72 -1.83
N ASP A 135 74.46 -4.55 -1.51
CA ASP A 135 74.92 -4.20 -0.15
C ASP A 135 74.93 -2.69 0.15
N ASN A 136 74.92 -1.82 -0.87
CA ASN A 136 74.95 -0.36 -0.67
C ASN A 136 74.06 0.39 -1.69
N MET A 137 72.75 0.18 -1.56
CA MET A 137 71.75 0.79 -2.41
C MET A 137 71.66 2.32 -2.25
N GLU A 138 71.96 2.85 -1.06
CA GLU A 138 71.92 4.29 -0.76
C GLU A 138 73.00 5.03 -1.55
N GLY A 139 74.26 4.59 -1.41
CA GLY A 139 75.37 5.16 -2.15
C GLY A 139 75.26 4.95 -3.66
N TYR A 140 74.67 3.83 -4.12
CA TYR A 140 74.37 3.63 -5.53
C TYR A 140 73.38 4.68 -6.07
N LYS A 141 72.26 4.91 -5.36
CA LYS A 141 71.25 5.91 -5.77
C LYS A 141 71.82 7.33 -5.76
N GLU A 142 72.66 7.67 -4.79
CA GLU A 142 73.35 8.96 -4.75
C GLU A 142 74.20 9.20 -5.99
N ARG A 143 75.06 8.22 -6.34
CA ARG A 143 75.90 8.30 -7.54
C ARG A 143 75.07 8.35 -8.82
N LEU A 144 74.03 7.51 -8.92
CA LEU A 144 73.16 7.43 -10.09
C LEU A 144 72.45 8.76 -10.36
N LEU A 145 71.88 9.40 -9.33
CA LEU A 145 71.18 10.67 -9.48
C LEU A 145 72.12 11.80 -9.88
N VAL A 146 73.33 11.86 -9.29
CA VAL A 146 74.35 12.84 -9.67
C VAL A 146 74.80 12.64 -11.12
N GLN A 147 74.97 11.38 -11.56
CA GLN A 147 75.31 11.08 -12.95
C GLN A 147 74.20 11.47 -13.94
N LEU A 148 72.93 11.26 -13.59
CA LEU A 148 71.79 11.55 -14.48
C LEU A 148 71.46 13.04 -14.57
N LEU A 149 71.51 13.76 -13.45
CA LEU A 149 71.06 15.15 -13.35
C LEU A 149 72.21 16.16 -13.36
N GLY A 150 73.46 15.69 -13.28
CA GLY A 150 74.66 16.52 -13.30
C GLY A 150 75.04 17.08 -11.92
N HIS A 151 76.34 17.31 -11.72
CA HIS A 151 76.88 17.86 -10.47
C HIS A 151 76.40 19.28 -10.17
N ASP A 152 76.14 20.08 -11.20
CA ASP A 152 75.71 21.48 -11.07
C ASP A 152 74.29 21.61 -10.50
N THR A 153 73.48 20.54 -10.60
CA THR A 153 72.09 20.51 -10.12
C THR A 153 72.00 20.32 -8.59
N PHE A 154 73.03 19.74 -7.96
CA PHE A 154 73.06 19.46 -6.54
C PHE A 154 74.07 20.36 -5.82
N SER A 155 73.62 21.56 -5.42
CA SER A 155 74.44 22.55 -4.70
C SER A 155 74.96 22.07 -3.32
N SER A 156 74.33 21.03 -2.76
CA SER A 156 74.77 20.28 -1.57
C SER A 156 74.55 18.80 -1.84
N LEU A 157 75.38 17.93 -1.24
CA LEU A 157 75.12 16.48 -1.24
C LEU A 157 73.75 16.25 -0.60
N PHE A 158 72.77 15.83 -1.40
CA PHE A 158 71.51 15.33 -0.85
C PHE A 158 71.81 14.01 -0.13
N VAL A 159 71.12 13.77 0.98
CA VAL A 159 71.33 12.56 1.78
C VAL A 159 70.18 11.61 1.50
N VAL A 160 70.49 10.39 1.09
CA VAL A 160 69.49 9.33 0.99
C VAL A 160 69.31 8.71 2.37
N GLU A 161 68.17 8.96 3.02
CA GLU A 161 67.91 8.42 4.36
C GLU A 161 67.75 6.90 4.36
N ARG A 162 67.07 6.36 3.34
CA ARG A 162 66.80 4.93 3.19
C ARG A 162 66.68 4.57 1.71
N ALA A 163 67.29 3.45 1.32
CA ALA A 163 67.05 2.87 0.00
C ALA A 163 66.80 1.37 0.09
N HIS A 164 65.70 0.93 -0.52
CA HIS A 164 65.36 -0.48 -0.64
C HIS A 164 64.77 -0.78 -2.01
N ARG A 165 64.81 -2.06 -2.40
CA ARG A 165 64.03 -2.58 -3.52
C ARG A 165 62.62 -2.85 -3.02
N LEU A 166 61.62 -2.48 -3.82
CA LEU A 166 60.24 -2.87 -3.56
C LEU A 166 60.08 -4.34 -3.94
N LEU A 167 59.37 -5.12 -3.13
CA LEU A 167 58.88 -6.41 -3.62
C LEU A 167 57.92 -6.11 -4.77
N ALA A 168 58.14 -6.75 -5.92
CA ALA A 168 57.20 -6.68 -7.03
C ALA A 168 55.81 -7.06 -6.51
N ALA A 169 54.83 -6.17 -6.72
CA ALA A 169 53.42 -6.46 -6.51
C ALA A 169 52.87 -7.32 -7.64
#